data_AF-A0A170QY47-F1
#
_entry.id   AF-A0A170QY47-F1
#
_cell.length_a   1.000
_cell.length_b   1.000
_cell.length_c   1.000
_cell.angle_alpha   90.00
_cell.angle_beta   90.00
_cell.angle_gamma   90.00
#
_symmetry.space_group_name_H-M   'P 1'
#
loop_
_entity.id
_entity.type
_entity.pdbx_description
1 polymer ?
#
loop_
_entity_poly.entity_id
_entity_poly.type
_entity_poly.pdbx_seq_one_letter_code
_entity_poly.pdbx_strand_id
1 'polypeptide(L)'
;MVAGNETLPDTKKKLRVLEVSSKSAMDLATELELMRKKVDLKRQHGQGSLETSGKHTDLRIKKRDTNTISSSPNAGKGRSKKFEESDIYEKSRTALKEKAKLYKKIKRGEIEYNEDLVMMDGDANRVEAASTGTESSNNDSDDDNDDDEIIEITDSYGRTRLVPASKAFKYGQADIFESSDEEPSKVRRPTEVIYGDTVQYEAFSLDRGVAESVRERDKSLDEDVHYDADWEIRDRGVGFYKFSKDTSQRSKEMESLANMSVTLEQEASEQAKLDSKRDREYQERLEDIMALRKANLARGEW
;
A
#
# COMPACT_ATOMS: atom_id res chain seq x y z
N MET A 1 -35.97 40.40 -61.42
CA MET A 1 -36.64 40.39 -60.11
C MET A 1 -37.64 39.25 -60.08
N VAL A 2 -37.27 38.09 -59.54
CA VAL A 2 -38.21 37.12 -58.97
C VAL A 2 -37.46 36.47 -57.81
N ALA A 3 -37.80 36.84 -56.59
CA ALA A 3 -37.25 36.29 -55.37
C ALA A 3 -37.93 34.95 -55.07
N GLY A 4 -37.15 33.87 -54.99
CA GLY A 4 -37.60 32.60 -54.44
C GLY A 4 -37.48 32.65 -52.93
N ASN A 5 -38.61 32.71 -52.22
CA ASN A 5 -38.64 32.57 -50.76
C ASN A 5 -38.55 31.09 -50.37
N GLU A 6 -37.43 30.73 -49.76
CA GLU A 6 -37.25 29.45 -49.07
C GLU A 6 -38.08 29.44 -47.77
N THR A 7 -38.84 28.37 -47.54
CA THR A 7 -39.59 28.15 -46.30
C THR A 7 -38.97 26.99 -45.53
N LEU A 8 -38.52 27.25 -44.30
CA LEU A 8 -38.00 26.27 -43.34
C LEU A 8 -39.18 25.59 -42.61
N PRO A 9 -39.12 24.27 -42.31
CA PRO A 9 -40.15 23.61 -41.53
C PRO A 9 -39.91 23.71 -40.01
N ASP A 10 -40.91 24.27 -39.30
CA ASP A 10 -41.03 24.30 -37.84
C ASP A 10 -41.17 22.89 -37.25
N THR A 11 -40.28 22.51 -36.32
CA THR A 11 -40.37 21.24 -35.57
C THR A 11 -40.74 21.48 -34.10
N LYS A 12 -42.05 21.49 -33.80
CA LYS A 12 -42.54 21.46 -32.41
C LYS A 12 -42.57 20.03 -31.88
N LYS A 13 -41.64 19.66 -31.00
CA LYS A 13 -41.62 18.36 -30.30
C LYS A 13 -42.76 18.30 -29.27
N LYS A 14 -43.72 17.38 -29.45
CA LYS A 14 -44.77 17.06 -28.47
C LYS A 14 -44.17 16.29 -27.29
N LEU A 15 -44.37 16.79 -26.06
CA LEU A 15 -44.11 16.05 -24.83
C LEU A 15 -45.09 14.86 -24.72
N ARG A 16 -44.56 13.64 -24.60
CA ARG A 16 -45.36 12.44 -24.34
C ARG A 16 -45.49 12.26 -22.83
N VAL A 17 -46.70 12.35 -22.31
CA VAL A 17 -47.02 11.93 -20.94
C VAL A 17 -46.95 10.40 -20.94
N LEU A 18 -46.04 9.84 -20.13
CA LEU A 18 -45.92 8.40 -19.94
C LEU A 18 -47.03 7.94 -18.99
N GLU A 19 -48.12 7.43 -19.54
CA GLU A 19 -49.14 6.75 -18.74
C GLU A 19 -48.56 5.41 -18.25
N VAL A 20 -48.19 5.36 -16.97
CA VAL A 20 -47.79 4.12 -16.32
C VAL A 20 -49.03 3.25 -16.16
N SER A 21 -49.11 2.18 -16.97
CA SER A 21 -50.19 1.20 -16.90
C SER A 21 -50.32 0.65 -15.47
N SER A 22 -51.53 0.68 -14.92
CA SER A 22 -51.85 0.18 -13.57
C SER A 22 -51.40 -1.26 -13.33
N LYS A 23 -51.26 -2.06 -14.39
CA LYS A 23 -50.73 -3.43 -14.34
C LYS A 23 -49.24 -3.48 -13.99
N SER A 24 -48.43 -2.51 -14.44
CA SER A 24 -47.00 -2.39 -14.11
C SER A 24 -46.81 -1.94 -12.66
N ALA A 25 -47.66 -1.01 -12.17
CA ALA A 25 -47.62 -0.59 -10.78
C ALA A 25 -47.96 -1.74 -9.80
N MET A 26 -48.92 -2.60 -10.17
CA MET A 26 -49.26 -3.77 -9.37
C MET A 26 -48.15 -4.84 -9.40
N ASP A 27 -47.47 -5.04 -10.53
CA ASP A 27 -46.36 -6.00 -10.64
C ASP A 27 -45.13 -5.56 -9.85
N LEU A 28 -44.86 -4.25 -9.80
CA LEU A 28 -43.82 -3.68 -8.93
C LEU A 28 -44.20 -3.80 -7.44
N ALA A 29 -45.48 -3.62 -7.11
CA ALA A 29 -45.95 -3.77 -5.73
C ALA A 29 -45.82 -5.22 -5.24
N THR A 30 -46.17 -6.20 -6.08
CA THR A 30 -46.01 -7.62 -5.75
C THR A 30 -44.54 -8.03 -5.64
N GLU A 31 -43.67 -7.51 -6.52
CA GLU A 31 -42.23 -7.75 -6.46
C GLU A 31 -41.60 -7.17 -5.17
N LEU A 32 -41.97 -5.96 -4.78
CA LEU A 32 -41.52 -5.35 -3.52
C LEU A 32 -41.99 -6.13 -2.29
N GLU A 33 -43.22 -6.63 -2.30
CA GLU A 33 -43.74 -7.44 -1.19
C GLU A 33 -43.01 -8.79 -1.08
N LEU A 34 -42.68 -9.42 -2.21
CA LEU A 34 -41.85 -10.63 -2.26
C LEU A 34 -40.44 -10.37 -1.72
N MET A 35 -39.84 -9.23 -2.06
CA MET A 35 -38.51 -8.86 -1.56
C MET A 35 -38.52 -8.58 -0.05
N ARG A 36 -39.58 -7.94 0.47
CA ARG A 36 -39.76 -7.74 1.91
C ARG A 36 -39.89 -9.06 2.67
N LYS A 37 -40.70 -10.00 2.16
CA LYS A 37 -40.83 -11.36 2.74
C LYS A 37 -39.48 -12.10 2.75
N LYS A 38 -38.66 -11.97 1.71
CA LYS A 38 -37.29 -12.55 1.68
C LYS A 38 -36.37 -11.95 2.76
N VAL A 39 -36.47 -10.65 3.03
CA VAL A 39 -35.70 -9.98 4.09
C VAL A 39 -36.17 -10.45 5.47
N ASP A 40 -37.47 -10.57 5.69
CA ASP A 40 -38.03 -11.04 6.96
C ASP A 40 -37.68 -12.52 7.22
N LEU A 41 -37.70 -13.37 6.19
CA LEU A 41 -37.23 -14.76 6.29
C LEU A 41 -35.73 -14.84 6.60
N LYS A 42 -34.89 -13.96 6.02
CA LYS A 42 -33.46 -13.86 6.37
C LYS A 42 -33.24 -13.40 7.81
N ARG A 43 -34.10 -12.52 8.33
CA ARG A 43 -34.09 -12.09 9.74
C ARG A 43 -34.49 -13.23 10.68
N GLN A 44 -35.49 -14.04 10.29
CA GLN A 44 -35.93 -15.22 11.06
C GLN A 44 -34.90 -16.36 11.06
N HIS A 45 -34.14 -16.54 9.97
CA HIS A 45 -33.13 -17.60 9.83
C HIS A 45 -31.72 -17.25 10.35
N GLY A 46 -31.58 -16.24 11.21
CA GLY A 46 -30.40 -16.12 12.08
C GLY A 46 -29.10 -15.70 11.40
N GLN A 47 -29.10 -14.55 10.72
CA GLN A 47 -27.87 -13.78 10.45
C GLN A 47 -28.11 -12.33 10.90
N GLY A 48 -28.12 -12.13 12.22
CA GLY A 48 -28.37 -10.84 12.85
C GLY A 48 -27.91 -10.86 14.31
N SER A 49 -26.65 -10.49 14.50
CA SER A 49 -25.99 -10.28 15.80
C SER A 49 -26.67 -9.15 16.58
N LEU A 50 -27.10 -9.42 17.82
CA LEU A 50 -26.80 -8.65 19.05
C LEU A 50 -27.55 -9.25 20.25
N GLU A 51 -26.83 -9.71 21.28
CA GLU A 51 -27.37 -9.83 22.64
C GLU A 51 -26.46 -9.13 23.65
N THR A 52 -27.10 -8.60 24.69
CA THR A 52 -26.61 -7.68 25.70
C THR A 52 -26.15 -8.37 26.99
N SER A 53 -25.12 -7.78 27.62
CA SER A 53 -24.74 -7.81 29.05
C SER A 53 -24.48 -9.15 29.76
N GLY A 54 -23.30 -9.28 30.36
CA GLY A 54 -23.04 -10.28 31.41
C GLY A 54 -21.55 -10.59 31.62
N LYS A 55 -20.99 -9.96 32.65
CA LYS A 55 -19.62 -10.07 33.19
C LYS A 55 -18.99 -11.47 33.11
N HIS A 56 -17.83 -11.60 32.46
CA HIS A 56 -16.63 -12.23 33.04
C HIS A 56 -15.39 -11.90 32.22
N THR A 57 -14.28 -11.76 32.93
CA THR A 57 -12.91 -11.60 32.44
C THR A 57 -12.53 -12.69 31.45
N ASP A 58 -12.04 -12.29 30.28
CA ASP A 58 -10.82 -12.80 29.65
C ASP A 58 -10.68 -12.19 28.25
N LEU A 59 -9.55 -11.52 28.03
CA LEU A 59 -9.20 -10.89 26.76
C LEU A 59 -8.97 -11.97 25.69
N ARG A 60 -10.06 -12.44 25.09
CA ARG A 60 -10.02 -13.31 23.92
C ARG A 60 -9.77 -12.46 22.69
N ILE A 61 -8.49 -12.29 22.38
CA ILE A 61 -7.98 -11.79 21.10
C ILE A 61 -8.71 -12.57 19.98
N LYS A 62 -9.66 -11.91 19.31
CA LYS A 62 -10.26 -12.43 18.07
C LYS A 62 -9.15 -12.42 17.03
N LYS A 63 -8.74 -13.63 16.64
CA LYS A 63 -7.90 -13.91 15.46
C LYS A 63 -8.48 -13.10 14.29
N ARG A 64 -7.77 -12.04 13.90
CA ARG A 64 -7.92 -11.47 12.58
C ARG A 64 -7.11 -12.37 11.66
N ASP A 65 -7.78 -12.89 10.65
CA ASP A 65 -7.15 -13.68 9.60
C ASP A 65 -6.11 -12.80 8.91
N THR A 66 -4.85 -12.99 9.28
CA THR A 66 -3.69 -12.47 8.56
C THR A 66 -3.49 -13.37 7.35
N ASN A 67 -4.17 -13.06 6.25
CA ASN A 67 -3.83 -13.62 4.95
C ASN A 67 -3.12 -12.54 4.11
N THR A 68 -1.87 -12.29 4.49
CA THR A 68 -0.86 -11.67 3.64
C THR A 68 0.06 -12.80 3.18
N ILE A 69 -0.11 -13.27 1.95
CA ILE A 69 0.95 -13.94 1.19
C ILE A 69 0.68 -13.75 -0.31
N SER A 70 1.53 -12.89 -0.88
CA SER A 70 2.10 -12.93 -2.23
C SER A 70 1.38 -13.76 -3.30
N SER A 71 0.69 -13.07 -4.22
CA SER A 71 0.30 -13.65 -5.50
C SER A 71 1.17 -13.09 -6.63
N SER A 72 2.10 -13.93 -7.07
CA SER A 72 2.74 -13.89 -8.40
C SER A 72 1.67 -13.84 -9.51
N PRO A 73 1.93 -13.17 -10.65
CA PRO A 73 0.92 -12.98 -11.68
C PRO A 73 0.93 -14.19 -12.63
N ASN A 74 -0.02 -15.12 -12.46
CA ASN A 74 -0.52 -15.87 -13.61
C ASN A 74 -1.83 -16.62 -13.37
N ALA A 75 -2.63 -16.64 -14.44
CA ALA A 75 -3.69 -17.59 -14.76
C ALA A 75 -5.04 -17.48 -14.03
N GLY A 76 -6.01 -16.93 -14.77
CA GLY A 76 -7.42 -17.16 -14.49
C GLY A 76 -7.81 -18.63 -14.56
N LYS A 77 -8.60 -19.08 -13.58
CA LYS A 77 -9.55 -20.20 -13.65
C LYS A 77 -10.33 -20.28 -12.33
N GLY A 78 -11.50 -19.64 -12.29
CA GLY A 78 -12.40 -19.64 -11.11
C GLY A 78 -13.05 -20.99 -10.76
N ARG A 79 -12.49 -22.12 -11.20
CA ARG A 79 -13.02 -23.47 -10.96
C ARG A 79 -12.06 -24.41 -10.20
N SER A 80 -10.78 -24.08 -10.02
CA SER A 80 -9.82 -24.93 -9.27
C SER A 80 -9.68 -24.59 -7.79
N LYS A 81 -10.09 -23.40 -7.34
CA LYS A 81 -9.92 -22.95 -5.95
C LYS A 81 -10.51 -23.92 -4.91
N LYS A 82 -11.65 -24.56 -5.18
CA LYS A 82 -12.25 -25.53 -4.25
C LYS A 82 -11.46 -26.84 -4.14
N PHE A 83 -10.82 -27.27 -5.22
CA PHE A 83 -10.03 -28.51 -5.24
C PHE A 83 -8.66 -28.29 -4.59
N GLU A 84 -8.04 -27.13 -4.85
CA GLU A 84 -6.81 -26.73 -4.18
C GLU A 84 -7.03 -26.54 -2.66
N GLU A 85 -8.17 -25.96 -2.26
CA GLU A 85 -8.53 -25.80 -0.85
C GLU A 85 -8.76 -27.15 -0.13
N SER A 86 -9.36 -28.14 -0.81
CA SER A 86 -9.49 -29.50 -0.24
C SER A 86 -8.13 -30.19 -0.09
N ASP A 87 -7.24 -30.04 -1.07
CA ASP A 87 -5.90 -30.66 -1.02
C ASP A 87 -5.04 -30.04 0.10
N ILE A 88 -5.12 -28.73 0.28
CA ILE A 88 -4.45 -28.01 1.39
C ILE A 88 -5.03 -28.46 2.74
N TYR A 89 -6.34 -28.64 2.82
CA TYR A 89 -7.01 -29.14 4.02
C TYR A 89 -6.56 -30.57 4.37
N GLU A 90 -6.44 -31.47 3.40
CA GLU A 90 -5.96 -32.83 3.64
C GLU A 90 -4.50 -32.89 4.08
N LYS A 91 -3.63 -32.05 3.50
CA LYS A 91 -2.23 -31.89 3.93
C LYS A 91 -2.13 -31.38 5.37
N SER A 92 -2.87 -30.34 5.73
CA SER A 92 -2.87 -29.84 7.11
C SER A 92 -3.41 -30.88 8.11
N ARG A 93 -4.43 -31.65 7.73
CA ARG A 93 -5.00 -32.72 8.57
C ARG A 93 -4.03 -33.89 8.78
N THR A 94 -3.27 -34.27 7.78
CA THR A 94 -2.26 -35.34 7.89
C THR A 94 -1.09 -34.90 8.77
N ALA A 95 -0.57 -33.69 8.56
CA ALA A 95 0.49 -33.10 9.40
C ALA A 95 0.08 -33.01 10.89
N LEU A 96 -1.15 -32.58 11.18
CA LEU A 96 -1.66 -32.52 12.56
C LEU A 96 -1.77 -33.91 13.20
N LYS A 97 -2.14 -34.94 12.44
CA LYS A 97 -2.18 -36.32 12.95
C LYS A 97 -0.78 -36.84 13.29
N GLU A 98 0.23 -36.48 12.51
CA GLU A 98 1.62 -36.86 12.77
C GLU A 98 2.17 -36.16 14.01
N LYS A 99 1.97 -34.84 14.13
CA LYS A 99 2.29 -34.08 15.35
C LYS A 99 1.60 -34.72 16.57
N ALA A 100 0.32 -35.05 16.48
CA ALA A 100 -0.40 -35.71 17.58
C ALA A 100 0.16 -37.10 17.96
N LYS A 101 0.65 -37.89 16.98
CA LYS A 101 1.33 -39.16 17.27
C LYS A 101 2.67 -38.92 17.98
N LEU A 102 3.44 -37.93 17.55
CA LEU A 102 4.71 -37.56 18.19
C LEU A 102 4.48 -37.14 19.66
N TYR A 103 3.50 -36.27 19.92
CA TYR A 103 3.14 -35.88 21.28
C TYR A 103 2.69 -37.06 22.16
N LYS A 104 1.99 -38.06 21.59
CA LYS A 104 1.64 -39.28 22.34
C LYS A 104 2.87 -40.11 22.70
N LYS A 105 3.86 -40.21 21.82
CA LYS A 105 5.12 -40.91 22.08
C LYS A 105 5.96 -40.20 23.15
N ILE A 106 6.06 -38.87 23.07
CA ILE A 106 6.71 -38.05 24.10
C ILE A 106 5.99 -38.20 25.44
N LYS A 107 4.66 -38.11 25.46
CA LYS A 107 3.87 -38.28 26.69
C LYS A 107 3.98 -39.68 27.29
N ARG A 108 4.22 -40.69 26.46
CA ARG A 108 4.46 -42.08 26.88
C ARG A 108 5.91 -42.30 27.36
N GLY A 109 6.81 -41.34 27.14
CA GLY A 109 8.23 -41.43 27.49
C GLY A 109 9.04 -42.32 26.54
N GLU A 110 8.52 -42.62 25.34
CA GLU A 110 9.26 -43.42 24.34
C GLU A 110 10.34 -42.60 23.61
N ILE A 111 10.23 -41.28 23.63
CA ILE A 111 11.14 -40.33 22.97
C ILE A 111 11.41 -39.19 23.96
N GLU A 112 12.67 -38.86 24.19
CA GLU A 112 13.07 -37.71 25.00
C GLU A 112 12.68 -36.40 24.31
N TYR A 113 12.29 -35.40 25.11
CA TYR A 113 11.85 -34.11 24.60
C TYR A 113 13.05 -33.32 24.04
N ASN A 114 13.15 -33.26 22.72
CA ASN A 114 14.05 -32.37 22.01
C ASN A 114 13.21 -31.26 21.36
N GLU A 115 13.43 -30.00 21.75
CA GLU A 115 12.67 -28.85 21.23
C GLU A 115 12.74 -28.78 19.70
N ASP A 116 13.88 -29.12 19.10
CA ASP A 116 14.08 -29.13 17.64
C ASP A 116 13.21 -30.16 16.91
N LEU A 117 12.91 -31.30 17.53
CA LEU A 117 12.04 -32.35 16.97
C LEU A 117 10.55 -31.98 17.04
N VAL A 118 10.18 -31.12 17.98
CA VAL A 118 8.79 -30.68 18.21
C VAL A 118 8.46 -29.43 17.39
N MET A 119 9.46 -28.58 17.14
CA MET A 119 9.36 -27.34 16.39
C MET A 119 9.60 -27.50 14.87
N MET A 120 9.87 -28.73 14.41
CA MET A 120 9.99 -29.04 12.99
C MET A 120 8.63 -28.86 12.29
N ASP A 121 8.40 -27.65 11.81
CA ASP A 121 7.31 -27.34 10.90
C ASP A 121 7.52 -28.10 9.59
N GLY A 122 6.48 -28.83 9.18
CA GLY A 122 6.52 -29.86 8.14
C GLY A 122 6.84 -29.38 6.71
N ASP A 123 7.32 -28.16 6.54
CA ASP A 123 7.67 -27.57 5.25
C ASP A 123 9.19 -27.45 5.00
N ALA A 124 10.04 -27.50 6.03
CA ALA A 124 11.47 -27.21 5.85
C ALA A 124 12.30 -28.36 5.23
N ASN A 125 11.83 -29.61 5.27
CA ASN A 125 12.65 -30.77 4.88
C ASN A 125 12.14 -31.55 3.67
N ARG A 126 11.18 -31.01 2.90
CA ARG A 126 10.65 -31.68 1.70
C ARG A 126 11.28 -31.19 0.39
N VAL A 127 11.96 -30.04 0.40
CA VAL A 127 12.62 -29.48 -0.79
C VAL A 127 14.11 -29.85 -0.84
N GLU A 128 14.77 -30.05 0.29
CA GLU A 128 16.22 -30.33 0.36
C GLU A 128 16.63 -31.77 0.01
N ALA A 129 15.70 -32.72 -0.03
CA ALA A 129 16.03 -34.12 -0.34
C ALA A 129 15.91 -34.49 -1.85
N ALA A 130 15.65 -33.52 -2.73
CA ALA A 130 15.47 -33.76 -4.16
C ALA A 130 16.47 -33.02 -5.07
N SER A 131 17.42 -32.25 -4.51
CA SER A 131 18.39 -31.45 -5.28
C SER A 131 19.84 -31.64 -4.83
N THR A 132 20.20 -32.78 -4.26
CA THR A 132 21.62 -33.16 -4.10
C THR A 132 22.17 -33.59 -5.45
N GLY A 133 22.77 -32.63 -6.17
CA GLY A 133 23.41 -32.92 -7.44
C GLY A 133 23.91 -31.72 -8.22
N THR A 134 24.24 -30.58 -7.61
CA THR A 134 25.14 -29.60 -8.24
C THR A 134 25.80 -28.75 -7.16
N GLU A 135 27.03 -29.12 -6.84
CA GLU A 135 28.03 -28.27 -6.19
C GLU A 135 28.22 -27.00 -7.04
N SER A 136 27.49 -25.92 -6.73
CA SER A 136 27.86 -24.60 -7.24
C SER A 136 28.91 -24.02 -6.29
N SER A 137 30.12 -24.55 -6.45
CA SER A 137 31.36 -23.96 -5.96
C SER A 137 31.49 -22.54 -6.55
N ASN A 138 30.95 -21.54 -5.86
CA ASN A 138 31.49 -20.19 -5.93
C ASN A 138 32.75 -20.20 -5.07
N ASN A 139 33.82 -20.69 -5.70
CA ASN A 139 35.18 -20.53 -5.23
C ASN A 139 35.57 -19.06 -5.46
N ASP A 140 35.19 -18.18 -4.54
CA ASP A 140 35.94 -16.95 -4.35
C ASP A 140 37.24 -17.38 -3.67
N SER A 141 38.22 -17.69 -4.51
CA SER A 141 39.56 -18.09 -4.10
C SER A 141 40.24 -16.86 -3.49
N ASP A 142 39.87 -16.52 -2.27
CA ASP A 142 40.72 -15.75 -1.38
C ASP A 142 41.94 -16.65 -1.11
N ASP A 143 42.99 -16.40 -1.89
CA ASP A 143 44.34 -16.89 -1.63
C ASP A 143 44.85 -16.19 -0.36
N ASP A 144 44.31 -16.61 0.78
CA ASP A 144 44.77 -16.21 2.10
C ASP A 144 46.12 -16.91 2.31
N ASN A 145 47.18 -16.29 1.79
CA ASN A 145 48.53 -16.63 2.17
C ASN A 145 48.68 -16.30 3.66
N ASP A 146 48.70 -17.34 4.51
CA ASP A 146 48.83 -17.22 5.98
C ASP A 146 50.12 -16.51 6.44
N ASP A 147 51.05 -16.23 5.51
CA ASP A 147 52.31 -15.52 5.75
C ASP A 147 52.23 -13.99 5.50
N ASP A 148 51.05 -13.45 5.19
CA ASP A 148 50.90 -12.01 4.92
C ASP A 148 51.02 -11.14 6.20
N GLU A 149 51.99 -10.22 6.22
CA GLU A 149 52.18 -9.27 7.31
C GLU A 149 50.96 -8.34 7.45
N ILE A 150 50.41 -8.23 8.65
CA ILE A 150 49.26 -7.37 8.95
C ILE A 150 49.78 -5.93 9.17
N ILE A 151 49.35 -5.00 8.32
CA ILE A 151 49.76 -3.59 8.36
C ILE A 151 48.57 -2.72 8.81
N GLU A 152 48.85 -1.66 9.56
CA GLU A 152 47.84 -0.64 9.93
C GLU A 152 47.70 0.39 8.80
N ILE A 153 46.48 0.54 8.27
CA ILE A 153 46.15 1.48 7.18
C ILE A 153 45.09 2.46 7.68
N THR A 154 45.23 3.72 7.32
CA THR A 154 44.22 4.76 7.52
C THR A 154 43.24 4.79 6.35
N ASP A 155 41.95 4.56 6.61
CA ASP A 155 40.86 4.74 5.64
C ASP A 155 40.64 6.25 5.34
N SER A 156 39.97 6.55 4.24
CA SER A 156 39.50 7.88 3.80
C SER A 156 38.78 8.70 4.87
N TYR A 157 38.18 8.03 5.87
CA TYR A 157 37.54 8.67 7.02
C TYR A 157 38.46 8.87 8.23
N GLY A 158 39.78 8.70 8.07
CA GLY A 158 40.78 8.85 9.12
C GLY A 158 40.75 7.75 10.20
N ARG A 159 40.05 6.64 9.96
CA ARG A 159 39.98 5.49 10.88
C ARG A 159 41.09 4.49 10.54
N THR A 160 41.81 4.00 11.55
CA THR A 160 42.83 2.97 11.33
C THR A 160 42.19 1.58 11.30
N ARG A 161 42.64 0.75 10.35
CA ARG A 161 42.22 -0.64 10.19
C ARG A 161 43.45 -1.50 9.96
N LEU A 162 43.47 -2.67 10.59
CA LEU A 162 44.50 -3.69 10.35
C LEU A 162 44.08 -4.53 9.15
N VAL A 163 44.93 -4.57 8.13
CA VAL A 163 44.67 -5.27 6.86
C VAL A 163 45.93 -6.03 6.44
N PRO A 164 45.82 -7.23 5.84
CA PRO A 164 46.96 -7.90 5.23
C PRO A 164 47.67 -7.01 4.19
N ALA A 165 49.00 -7.03 4.15
CA ALA A 165 49.83 -6.21 3.27
C ALA A 165 49.44 -6.34 1.79
N SER A 166 49.08 -7.54 1.34
CA SER A 166 48.63 -7.85 -0.03
C SER A 166 47.34 -7.10 -0.41
N LYS A 167 46.45 -6.89 0.56
CA LYS A 167 45.16 -6.19 0.38
C LYS A 167 45.28 -4.68 0.62
N ALA A 168 46.44 -4.19 1.09
CA ALA A 168 46.66 -2.79 1.44
C ALA A 168 46.37 -1.80 0.30
N PHE A 169 46.74 -2.15 -0.93
CA PHE A 169 46.50 -1.32 -2.11
C PHE A 169 45.01 -1.11 -2.38
N LYS A 170 44.16 -2.13 -2.15
CA LYS A 170 42.70 -2.03 -2.37
C LYS A 170 42.02 -1.06 -1.40
N TYR A 171 42.50 -1.02 -0.14
CA TYR A 171 41.91 -0.18 0.91
C TYR A 171 42.59 1.19 1.05
N GLY A 172 43.84 1.34 0.59
CA GLY A 172 44.61 2.57 0.64
C GLY A 172 44.51 3.47 -0.61
N GLN A 173 44.05 2.96 -1.76
CA GLN A 173 44.03 3.71 -3.02
C GLN A 173 42.80 4.59 -3.29
N ALA A 174 41.82 4.65 -2.38
CA ALA A 174 40.63 5.47 -2.64
C ALA A 174 40.95 6.95 -2.97
N ASP A 175 42.11 7.45 -2.53
CA ASP A 175 42.58 8.82 -2.81
C ASP A 175 43.64 8.95 -3.92
N ILE A 176 44.22 7.85 -4.45
CA ILE A 176 45.33 7.93 -5.42
C ILE A 176 44.86 7.77 -6.88
N PHE A 177 43.67 7.21 -7.11
CA PHE A 177 43.10 7.03 -8.47
C PHE A 177 42.30 8.25 -8.96
N GLU A 178 42.64 9.46 -8.51
CA GLU A 178 42.01 10.72 -8.97
C GLU A 178 42.81 11.42 -10.09
N SER A 179 43.80 10.73 -10.69
CA SER A 179 44.63 11.28 -11.78
C SER A 179 44.54 10.53 -13.11
N SER A 180 43.46 9.78 -13.36
CA SER A 180 43.15 9.30 -14.72
C SER A 180 42.24 10.32 -15.41
N ASP A 181 42.83 11.14 -16.28
CA ASP A 181 42.21 12.22 -17.05
C ASP A 181 41.21 11.73 -18.15
N GLU A 182 40.62 10.53 -18.03
CA GLU A 182 39.85 9.90 -19.13
C GLU A 182 38.32 9.90 -18.99
N GLU A 183 37.74 10.50 -17.94
CA GLU A 183 36.28 10.58 -17.79
C GLU A 183 35.77 12.04 -17.92
N PRO A 184 35.18 12.45 -19.06
CA PRO A 184 34.77 13.84 -19.31
C PRO A 184 33.53 14.30 -18.50
N SER A 185 32.97 13.43 -17.65
CA SER A 185 31.72 13.67 -16.93
C SER A 185 31.89 14.04 -15.45
N LYS A 186 33.12 13.98 -14.91
CA LYS A 186 33.36 14.27 -13.49
C LYS A 186 33.86 15.70 -13.32
N VAL A 187 33.07 16.52 -12.65
CA VAL A 187 33.45 17.88 -12.26
C VAL A 187 34.70 17.79 -11.38
N ARG A 188 35.83 18.36 -11.84
CA ARG A 188 37.08 18.42 -11.07
C ARG A 188 36.81 19.10 -9.72
N ARG A 189 37.26 18.47 -8.63
CA ARG A 189 37.22 19.09 -7.31
C ARG A 189 38.10 20.35 -7.32
N PRO A 190 37.59 21.51 -6.87
CA PRO A 190 38.39 22.73 -6.84
C PRO A 190 39.55 22.57 -5.86
N THR A 191 40.76 22.92 -6.30
CA THR A 191 42.00 22.81 -5.52
C THR A 191 42.12 23.86 -4.43
N GLU A 192 41.36 24.97 -4.55
CA GLU A 192 41.34 26.08 -3.62
C GLU A 192 39.98 26.14 -2.94
N VAL A 193 39.80 25.33 -1.89
CA VAL A 193 38.62 25.42 -1.03
C VAL A 193 38.79 26.67 -0.15
N ILE A 194 37.87 27.63 -0.28
CA ILE A 194 37.86 28.83 0.56
C ILE A 194 37.34 28.42 1.94
N TYR A 195 38.20 28.50 2.96
CA TYR A 195 37.83 28.21 4.36
C TYR A 195 37.41 29.52 5.06
N GLY A 196 36.15 29.61 5.51
CA GLY A 196 35.63 30.75 6.28
C GLY A 196 34.13 31.00 6.12
N ASP A 197 33.60 32.00 6.83
CA ASP A 197 32.20 32.49 6.71
C ASP A 197 32.06 33.45 5.52
N THR A 198 32.54 33.03 4.36
CA THR A 198 32.43 33.80 3.11
C THR A 198 31.35 33.15 2.26
N VAL A 199 30.14 33.70 2.29
CA VAL A 199 29.06 33.28 1.41
C VAL A 199 29.41 33.72 -0.03
N GLN A 200 29.66 32.76 -0.91
CA GLN A 200 29.86 33.00 -2.35
C GLN A 200 28.52 33.41 -2.99
N TYR A 201 28.09 34.66 -2.78
CA TYR A 201 26.82 35.17 -3.32
C TYR A 201 26.78 35.17 -4.86
N GLU A 202 27.94 35.30 -5.52
CA GLU A 202 28.06 35.25 -6.99
C GLU A 202 27.93 33.84 -7.57
N ALA A 203 28.07 32.77 -6.77
CA ALA A 203 27.85 31.40 -7.23
C ALA A 203 26.37 31.14 -7.56
N PHE A 204 25.46 31.95 -7.03
CA PHE A 204 24.02 31.82 -7.23
C PHE A 204 23.46 32.79 -8.29
N SER A 205 24.26 33.73 -8.79
CA SER A 205 23.90 34.52 -9.98
C SER A 205 24.21 33.72 -11.24
N LEU A 206 23.24 32.93 -11.69
CA LEU A 206 23.32 32.25 -12.98
C LEU A 206 23.40 33.26 -14.12
N ASP A 207 24.45 33.17 -14.94
CA ASP A 207 24.56 33.92 -16.18
C ASP A 207 23.35 33.62 -17.07
N ARG A 208 22.88 34.65 -17.80
CA ARG A 208 21.64 34.59 -18.59
C ARG A 208 21.69 33.49 -19.64
N GLY A 209 22.84 33.28 -20.28
CA GLY A 209 23.02 32.21 -21.27
C GLY A 209 22.95 30.81 -20.64
N VAL A 210 23.52 30.64 -19.45
CA VAL A 210 23.43 29.37 -18.70
C VAL A 210 22.00 29.13 -18.24
N ALA A 211 21.31 30.15 -17.72
CA ALA A 211 19.91 30.05 -17.31
C ALA A 211 18.98 29.71 -18.49
N GLU A 212 19.22 30.27 -19.68
CA GLU A 212 18.48 29.94 -20.90
C GLU A 212 18.74 28.49 -21.34
N SER A 213 19.98 28.00 -21.30
CA SER A 213 20.29 26.59 -21.61
C SER A 213 19.69 25.59 -20.63
N VAL A 214 19.59 25.95 -19.34
CA VAL A 214 18.91 25.14 -18.32
C VAL A 214 17.43 25.06 -18.64
N ARG A 215 16.80 26.19 -18.96
CA ARG A 215 15.37 26.25 -19.33
C ARG A 215 15.06 25.51 -20.62
N GLU A 216 15.96 25.53 -21.60
CA GLU A 216 15.79 24.79 -22.86
C GLU A 216 15.92 23.28 -22.65
N ARG A 217 16.86 22.84 -21.80
CA ARG A 217 16.95 21.44 -21.38
C ARG A 217 15.67 20.99 -20.68
N ASP A 218 15.14 21.79 -19.74
CA ASP A 218 13.93 21.43 -19.02
C ASP A 218 12.71 21.31 -19.96
N LYS A 219 12.59 22.20 -20.96
CA LYS A 219 11.54 22.11 -21.99
C LYS A 219 11.68 20.90 -22.92
N SER A 220 12.89 20.41 -23.15
CA SER A 220 13.13 19.22 -23.99
C SER A 220 12.77 17.92 -23.28
N LEU A 221 12.60 17.94 -21.95
CA LEU A 221 12.19 16.79 -21.14
C LEU A 221 10.66 16.66 -21.01
N ASP A 222 9.88 17.57 -21.60
CA ASP A 222 8.42 17.51 -21.69
C ASP A 222 7.92 16.47 -22.73
N GLU A 223 8.70 15.41 -22.99
CA GLU A 223 8.14 14.23 -23.62
C GLU A 223 7.12 13.62 -22.64
N ASP A 224 6.01 13.04 -23.14
CA ASP A 224 4.92 12.38 -22.40
C ASP A 224 5.40 11.13 -21.59
N VAL A 225 6.59 11.20 -21.01
CA VAL A 225 7.21 10.19 -20.16
C VAL A 225 6.59 10.33 -18.79
N HIS A 226 5.56 9.53 -18.60
CA HIS A 226 4.91 9.43 -17.32
C HIS A 226 5.54 8.38 -16.43
N TYR A 227 5.39 8.58 -15.11
CA TYR A 227 5.69 7.58 -14.11
C TYR A 227 5.03 6.22 -14.45
N ASP A 228 5.84 5.17 -14.54
CA ASP A 228 5.39 3.79 -14.64
C ASP A 228 5.58 3.09 -13.30
N ALA A 229 4.46 2.71 -12.70
CA ALA A 229 4.44 1.99 -11.45
C ALA A 229 5.22 0.67 -11.52
N ASP A 230 5.30 0.02 -12.68
CA ASP A 230 5.94 -1.30 -12.80
C ASP A 230 7.45 -1.26 -12.54
N TRP A 231 8.09 -0.11 -12.65
CA TRP A 231 9.52 0.07 -12.42
C TRP A 231 9.87 0.35 -10.95
N GLU A 232 8.87 0.61 -10.11
CA GLU A 232 9.06 0.87 -8.70
C GLU A 232 9.12 -0.41 -7.88
N ILE A 233 10.25 -0.59 -7.18
CA ILE A 233 10.55 -1.73 -6.30
C ILE A 233 10.01 -1.51 -4.87
N ARG A 234 9.63 -0.28 -4.52
CA ARG A 234 9.08 0.06 -3.19
C ARG A 234 7.66 -0.48 -3.00
N ASP A 235 7.34 -0.82 -1.76
CA ASP A 235 5.98 -1.20 -1.37
C ASP A 235 5.04 -0.01 -1.47
N ARG A 236 3.94 -0.18 -2.22
CA ARG A 236 2.95 0.87 -2.47
C ARG A 236 1.91 0.86 -1.38
N GLY A 237 1.55 2.04 -0.88
CA GLY A 237 0.60 2.20 0.21
C GLY A 237 -0.86 1.91 -0.18
N VAL A 238 -1.74 1.90 0.82
CA VAL A 238 -3.19 1.86 0.61
C VAL A 238 -3.65 3.12 -0.13
N GLY A 239 -4.51 2.96 -1.13
CA GLY A 239 -4.95 4.06 -1.99
C GLY A 239 -4.04 4.33 -3.20
N PHE A 240 -3.02 3.51 -3.44
CA PHE A 240 -2.25 3.58 -4.68
C PHE A 240 -3.14 3.26 -5.90
N TYR A 241 -3.12 4.13 -6.91
CA TYR A 241 -3.83 3.97 -8.18
C TYR A 241 -2.84 4.04 -9.35
N LYS A 242 -2.86 3.01 -10.22
CA LYS A 242 -2.02 2.94 -11.41
C LYS A 242 -2.79 3.44 -12.62
N PHE A 243 -2.30 4.51 -13.24
CA PHE A 243 -2.86 5.02 -14.50
C PHE A 243 -2.51 4.13 -15.69
N SER A 244 -3.36 4.20 -16.71
CA SER A 244 -3.08 3.59 -18.02
C SER A 244 -1.84 4.20 -18.67
N LYS A 245 -1.17 3.39 -19.50
CA LYS A 245 -0.03 3.83 -20.33
C LYS A 245 -0.50 4.63 -21.54
N ASP A 246 -1.76 4.44 -21.96
CA ASP A 246 -2.35 5.21 -23.05
C ASP A 246 -2.77 6.61 -22.56
N THR A 247 -2.32 7.65 -23.25
CA THR A 247 -2.55 9.05 -22.89
C THR A 247 -4.04 9.40 -22.88
N SER A 248 -4.81 8.80 -23.79
CA SER A 248 -6.25 9.04 -23.91
C SER A 248 -7.07 8.44 -22.76
N GLN A 249 -6.65 7.29 -22.26
CA GLN A 249 -7.30 6.64 -21.12
C GLN A 249 -6.88 7.28 -19.81
N ARG A 250 -5.58 7.58 -19.68
CA ARG A 250 -5.03 8.29 -18.53
C ARG A 250 -5.71 9.64 -18.30
N SER A 251 -5.96 10.43 -19.34
CA SER A 251 -6.63 11.73 -19.20
C SER A 251 -8.06 11.57 -18.67
N LYS A 252 -8.79 10.56 -19.13
CA LYS A 252 -10.13 10.22 -18.62
C LYS A 252 -10.09 9.73 -17.16
N GLU A 253 -9.11 8.92 -16.81
CA GLU A 253 -8.89 8.47 -15.44
C GLU A 253 -8.59 9.65 -14.51
N MET A 254 -7.74 10.59 -14.95
CA MET A 254 -7.45 11.84 -14.25
C MET A 254 -8.70 12.71 -14.07
N GLU A 255 -9.51 12.88 -15.12
CA GLU A 255 -10.76 13.62 -15.05
C GLU A 255 -11.76 12.96 -14.07
N SER A 256 -11.86 11.63 -14.10
CA SER A 256 -12.67 10.88 -13.15
C SER A 256 -12.21 11.07 -11.71
N LEU A 257 -10.91 11.04 -11.44
CA LEU A 257 -10.36 11.26 -10.09
C LEU A 257 -10.61 12.69 -9.60
N ALA A 258 -10.48 13.68 -10.48
CA ALA A 258 -10.79 15.07 -10.17
C ALA A 258 -12.27 15.23 -9.78
N ASN A 259 -13.17 14.63 -10.55
CA ASN A 259 -14.61 14.64 -10.24
C ASN A 259 -14.90 13.97 -8.90
N MET A 260 -14.31 12.81 -8.62
CA MET A 260 -14.45 12.13 -7.34
C MET A 260 -13.97 12.99 -6.17
N SER A 261 -12.85 13.69 -6.35
CA SER A 261 -12.28 14.58 -5.32
C SER A 261 -13.24 15.73 -5.00
N VAL A 262 -13.82 16.36 -6.02
CA VAL A 262 -14.82 17.42 -5.84
C VAL A 262 -16.06 16.90 -5.11
N THR A 263 -16.56 15.71 -5.46
CA THR A 263 -17.73 15.13 -4.78
C THR A 263 -17.44 14.82 -3.31
N LEU A 264 -16.27 14.26 -3.01
CA LEU A 264 -15.88 13.95 -1.64
C LEU A 264 -15.69 15.21 -0.81
N GLU A 265 -15.12 16.27 -1.39
CA GLU A 265 -14.97 17.56 -0.72
C GLU A 265 -16.33 18.19 -0.41
N GLN A 266 -17.28 18.10 -1.35
CA GLN A 266 -18.66 18.54 -1.12
C GLN A 266 -19.31 17.77 0.03
N GLU A 267 -19.26 16.43 -0.01
CA GLU A 267 -19.79 15.58 1.05
C GLU A 267 -19.14 15.86 2.41
N ALA A 268 -17.82 16.01 2.46
CA ALA A 268 -17.10 16.37 3.68
C ALA A 268 -17.55 17.73 4.22
N SER A 269 -17.75 18.71 3.34
CA SER A 269 -18.25 20.04 3.73
C SER A 269 -19.68 19.99 4.28
N GLU A 270 -20.53 19.12 3.73
CA GLU A 270 -21.91 18.93 4.21
C GLU A 270 -21.92 18.24 5.57
N GLN A 271 -21.12 17.19 5.75
CA GLN A 271 -20.97 16.51 7.04
C GLN A 271 -20.46 17.48 8.11
N ALA A 272 -19.44 18.29 7.81
CA ALA A 272 -18.93 19.30 8.74
C ALA A 272 -20.02 20.33 9.15
N LYS A 273 -20.91 20.71 8.23
CA LYS A 273 -22.06 21.58 8.54
C LYS A 273 -23.10 20.89 9.43
N LEU A 274 -23.33 19.60 9.25
CA LEU A 274 -24.24 18.82 10.10
C LEU A 274 -23.66 18.62 11.49
N ASP A 275 -22.37 18.32 11.59
CA ASP A 275 -21.66 18.13 12.86
C ASP A 275 -21.63 19.44 13.66
N SER A 276 -21.29 20.56 13.04
CA SER A 276 -21.33 21.88 13.71
C SER A 276 -22.73 22.29 14.18
N LYS A 277 -23.79 21.94 13.45
CA LYS A 277 -25.18 22.12 13.93
C LYS A 277 -25.46 21.24 15.13
N ARG A 278 -25.06 19.95 15.08
CA ARG A 278 -25.24 19.01 16.19
C ARG A 278 -24.52 19.47 17.45
N ASP A 279 -23.29 19.98 17.30
CA ASP A 279 -22.48 20.49 18.39
C ASP A 279 -23.11 21.75 19.01
N ARG A 280 -23.66 22.64 18.18
CA ARG A 280 -24.40 23.82 18.66
C ARG A 280 -25.64 23.42 19.46
N GLU A 281 -26.48 22.53 18.92
CA GLU A 281 -27.67 22.03 19.64
C GLU A 281 -27.28 21.34 20.95
N TYR A 282 -26.16 20.62 20.96
CA TYR A 282 -25.64 19.98 22.16
C TYR A 282 -25.19 21.02 23.21
N GLN A 283 -24.49 22.08 22.78
CA GLN A 283 -24.08 23.18 23.65
C GLN A 283 -25.28 23.91 24.25
N GLU A 284 -26.29 24.26 23.44
CA GLU A 284 -27.53 24.89 23.91
C GLU A 284 -28.24 24.00 24.94
N ARG A 285 -28.35 22.69 24.69
CA ARG A 285 -28.91 21.74 25.67
C ARG A 285 -28.10 21.66 26.96
N LEU A 286 -26.77 21.70 26.86
CA LEU A 286 -25.90 21.72 28.05
C LEU A 286 -26.11 22.98 28.87
N GLU A 287 -26.22 24.14 28.22
CA GLU A 287 -26.51 25.42 28.87
C GLU A 287 -27.85 25.40 29.58
N ASP A 288 -28.91 24.87 28.95
CA ASP A 288 -30.22 24.71 29.56
C ASP A 288 -30.18 23.80 30.81
N ILE A 289 -29.47 22.67 30.73
CA ILE A 289 -29.29 21.77 31.87
C ILE A 289 -28.52 22.47 32.99
N MET A 290 -27.47 23.23 32.67
CA MET A 290 -26.71 23.98 33.67
C MET A 290 -27.56 25.07 34.31
N ALA A 291 -28.38 25.78 33.53
CA ALA A 291 -29.30 26.80 34.02
C ALA A 291 -30.36 26.18 34.94
N LEU A 292 -30.96 25.05 34.57
CA LEU A 292 -31.88 24.30 35.42
C LEU A 292 -31.23 23.84 36.71
N ARG A 293 -30.00 23.28 36.66
CA ARG A 293 -29.24 22.91 37.87
C ARG A 293 -28.98 24.11 38.78
N LYS A 294 -28.60 25.25 38.21
CA LYS A 294 -28.37 26.49 38.96
C LYS A 294 -29.66 27.02 39.59
N ALA A 295 -30.78 26.94 38.87
CA ALA A 295 -32.09 27.36 39.37
C ALA A 295 -32.60 26.45 40.51
N ASN A 296 -32.46 25.12 40.36
CA ASN A 296 -32.83 24.17 41.42
C ASN A 296 -31.97 24.37 42.68
N LEU A 297 -30.66 24.58 42.50
CA LEU A 297 -29.75 24.92 43.60
C LEU A 297 -30.18 26.19 44.33
N ALA A 298 -30.62 27.22 43.60
CA ALA A 298 -31.11 28.47 44.18
C ALA A 298 -32.46 28.32 44.91
N ARG A 299 -33.31 27.36 44.52
CA ARG A 299 -34.58 27.05 45.21
C ARG A 299 -34.40 26.14 46.43
N GLY A 300 -33.21 25.58 46.63
CA GLY A 300 -32.95 24.65 47.74
C GLY A 300 -33.61 23.28 47.59
N GLU A 301 -34.09 22.96 46.38
CA GLU A 301 -34.59 21.63 46.02
C GLU A 301 -33.40 20.82 45.52
N TRP A 302 -32.86 19.96 46.39
CA TRP A 302 -31.77 19.03 46.10
C TRP A 302 -32.33 17.65 45.79
#